data_AF-A0A7S0DKX6-F1
#
_entry.id   AF-A0A7S0DKX6-F1
#
_cell.length_a   1.000
_cell.length_b   1.000
_cell.length_c   1.000
_cell.angle_alpha   90.00
_cell.angle_beta   90.00
_cell.angle_gamma   90.00
#
_symmetry.space_group_name_H-M   'P 1'
#
loop_
_entity.id
_entity.type
_entity.pdbx_description
1 polymer ?
#
loop_
_entity_poly.entity_id
_entity_poly.type
_entity_poly.pdbx_seq_one_letter_code
_entity_poly.pdbx_strand_id
1 'polypeptide(L)'
;SILIDIRTESKVRALTCQNVANTLWAIEKLREMGIEPLFGREGEEKFRGVFDSEVLGRLREKRFNPTEMVMLIWAYAQREESKAVIRDLFSVFMSEIQSFSPPQLAMVANGIAKSNPINSETFLQKIAQALSCNARALTTLSPLDVSNLLWAFARVDVVHKKFFSQVAEHAATLLQNGSSSTNEENSNSRVGYEQKNNQFQPKHISNLIWALARTATRHPKIEAAAEKFAMERAMELNPRDLANLGWGLAVLGGKKRKKALSSLGLSARSKVREFNAQESSKFLWAITKAEVNDPKLQNAFMSKLDLTFNFPALNPNPNITLSSIPGGGRNLKNTGTAVWDASYAFSEWLSRQNSPNSSKFLHDFLPPPRRESGWDTWKGKRGVELGSGIGLVSIVSARLGVKIWATDGDPE
;
A
#
# COMPACT_ATOMS: atom_id res chain seq x y z
N SER A 1 -13.29 -17.29 16.73
CA SER A 1 -14.19 -18.42 16.49
C SER A 1 -14.92 -18.34 15.13
N ILE A 2 -15.21 -17.15 14.56
CA ILE A 2 -15.99 -17.01 13.31
C ILE A 2 -15.31 -17.60 12.05
N LEU A 3 -13.98 -17.57 11.97
CA LEU A 3 -13.25 -18.05 10.78
C LEU A 3 -13.17 -19.59 10.63
N ILE A 4 -13.73 -20.35 11.57
CA ILE A 4 -13.52 -21.80 11.65
C ILE A 4 -14.54 -22.60 10.79
N ASP A 5 -15.64 -21.99 10.31
CA ASP A 5 -16.75 -22.78 9.72
C ASP A 5 -17.36 -22.29 8.39
N ILE A 6 -16.56 -21.79 7.43
CA ILE A 6 -17.02 -21.44 6.07
C ILE A 6 -16.58 -22.44 4.98
N ARG A 7 -16.46 -23.74 5.32
CA ARG A 7 -15.92 -24.77 4.40
C ARG A 7 -16.85 -25.17 3.23
N THR A 8 -18.08 -24.66 3.17
CA THR A 8 -19.06 -24.99 2.12
C THR A 8 -19.87 -23.76 1.69
N GLU A 9 -20.37 -23.77 0.45
CA GLU A 9 -21.19 -22.66 -0.07
C GLU A 9 -22.46 -22.45 0.75
N SER A 10 -23.10 -23.55 1.18
CA SER A 10 -24.29 -23.51 2.03
C SER A 10 -24.05 -22.75 3.33
N LYS A 11 -22.88 -22.91 3.95
CA LYS A 11 -22.51 -22.18 5.17
C LYS A 11 -22.28 -20.71 4.90
N VAL A 12 -21.67 -20.35 3.76
CA VAL A 12 -21.51 -18.95 3.34
C VAL A 12 -22.87 -18.28 3.15
N ARG A 13 -23.82 -18.95 2.50
CA ARG A 13 -25.19 -18.43 2.30
C ARG A 13 -25.97 -18.25 3.60
N ALA A 14 -25.72 -19.11 4.59
CA ALA A 14 -26.34 -19.02 5.92
C ALA A 14 -25.79 -17.89 6.80
N LEU A 15 -24.69 -17.22 6.41
CA LEU A 15 -24.12 -16.13 7.19
C LEU A 15 -25.03 -14.91 7.23
N THR A 16 -25.11 -14.26 8.38
CA THR A 16 -25.74 -12.93 8.52
C THR A 16 -24.95 -11.85 7.75
N CYS A 17 -25.56 -10.67 7.56
CA CYS A 17 -24.89 -9.50 6.98
C CYS A 17 -23.58 -9.17 7.73
N GLN A 18 -23.67 -9.07 9.06
CA GLN A 18 -22.53 -8.84 9.93
C GLN A 18 -21.42 -9.88 9.75
N ASN A 19 -21.78 -11.16 9.68
CA ASN A 19 -20.79 -12.23 9.54
C ASN A 19 -20.11 -12.20 8.17
N VAL A 20 -20.84 -11.89 7.09
CA VAL A 20 -20.22 -11.71 5.77
C VAL A 20 -19.26 -10.52 5.76
N ALA A 21 -19.69 -9.36 6.26
CA ALA A 21 -18.84 -8.18 6.34
C ALA A 21 -17.58 -8.41 7.18
N ASN A 22 -17.73 -9.02 8.36
CA ASN A 22 -16.62 -9.38 9.24
C ASN A 22 -15.64 -10.36 8.58
N THR A 23 -16.17 -11.34 7.87
CA THR A 23 -15.35 -12.40 7.24
C THR A 23 -14.51 -11.81 6.11
N LEU A 24 -15.13 -11.06 5.20
CA LEU A 24 -14.42 -10.40 4.09
C LEU A 24 -13.39 -9.39 4.60
N TRP A 25 -13.76 -8.56 5.58
CA TRP A 25 -12.82 -7.64 6.20
C TRP A 25 -11.65 -8.35 6.89
N ALA A 26 -11.91 -9.42 7.63
CA ALA A 26 -10.86 -10.17 8.32
C ALA A 26 -9.89 -10.85 7.33
N ILE A 27 -10.41 -11.42 6.24
CA ILE A 27 -9.58 -12.00 5.17
C ILE A 27 -8.62 -10.94 4.62
N GLU A 28 -9.13 -9.77 4.26
CA GLU A 28 -8.30 -8.71 3.68
C GLU A 28 -7.34 -8.08 4.71
N LYS A 29 -7.70 -8.08 5.99
CA LYS A 29 -6.79 -7.64 7.06
C LYS A 29 -5.65 -8.61 7.29
N LEU A 30 -5.89 -9.91 7.27
CA LEU A 30 -4.84 -10.91 7.36
C LEU A 30 -3.87 -10.79 6.17
N ARG A 31 -4.41 -10.58 4.96
CA ARG A 31 -3.61 -10.30 3.76
C ARG A 31 -2.75 -9.04 3.91
N GLU A 32 -3.31 -7.95 4.43
CA GLU A 32 -2.55 -6.72 4.72
C GLU A 32 -1.42 -6.95 5.73
N MET A 33 -1.55 -7.94 6.62
CA MET A 33 -0.53 -8.36 7.58
C MET A 33 0.47 -9.40 7.03
N GLY A 34 0.33 -9.81 5.76
CA GLY A 34 1.16 -10.87 5.16
C GLY A 34 0.85 -12.28 5.69
N ILE A 35 -0.30 -12.45 6.35
CA ILE A 35 -0.77 -13.73 6.87
C ILE A 35 -1.69 -14.35 5.82
N GLU A 36 -1.32 -15.52 5.30
CA GLU A 36 -2.18 -16.27 4.38
C GLU A 36 -3.49 -16.66 5.11
N PRO A 37 -4.66 -16.32 4.56
CA PRO A 37 -5.92 -16.65 5.21
C PRO A 37 -6.16 -18.17 5.27
N LEU A 38 -6.93 -18.61 6.27
CA LEU A 38 -7.09 -20.02 6.68
C LEU A 38 -7.50 -21.02 5.59
N PHE A 39 -8.03 -20.58 4.45
CA PHE A 39 -8.51 -21.45 3.37
C PHE A 39 -7.50 -21.60 2.21
N GLY A 40 -6.37 -20.90 2.26
CA GLY A 40 -5.44 -20.76 1.14
C GLY A 40 -6.08 -20.06 -0.07
N ARG A 41 -5.27 -19.71 -1.08
CA ARG A 41 -5.77 -19.04 -2.30
C ARG A 41 -6.88 -19.83 -3.00
N GLU A 42 -6.75 -21.15 -3.07
CA GLU A 42 -7.66 -22.03 -3.81
C GLU A 42 -9.05 -22.12 -3.15
N GLY A 43 -9.11 -22.12 -1.82
CA GLY A 43 -10.37 -22.07 -1.08
C GLY A 43 -11.06 -20.72 -1.20
N GLU A 44 -10.31 -19.62 -1.22
CA GLU A 44 -10.89 -18.29 -1.44
C GLU A 44 -11.42 -18.10 -2.85
N GLU A 45 -10.68 -18.56 -3.85
CA GLU A 45 -11.10 -18.47 -5.24
C GLU A 45 -12.43 -19.20 -5.46
N LYS A 46 -12.58 -20.37 -4.83
CA LYS A 46 -13.80 -21.16 -4.83
C LYS A 46 -14.99 -20.41 -4.23
N PHE A 47 -14.81 -19.69 -3.13
CA PHE A 47 -15.92 -19.01 -2.44
C PHE A 47 -16.13 -17.55 -2.86
N ARG A 48 -15.20 -16.96 -3.62
CA ARG A 48 -15.27 -15.57 -4.11
C ARG A 48 -16.60 -15.29 -4.80
N GLY A 49 -17.01 -16.13 -5.75
CA GLY A 49 -18.27 -15.95 -6.48
C GLY A 49 -19.51 -16.04 -5.57
N VAL A 50 -19.45 -16.86 -4.52
CA VAL A 50 -20.52 -16.98 -3.53
C VAL A 50 -20.62 -15.72 -2.67
N PHE A 51 -19.48 -15.22 -2.16
CA PHE A 51 -19.46 -13.97 -1.40
C PHE A 51 -19.94 -12.79 -2.25
N ASP A 52 -19.48 -12.67 -3.48
CA ASP A 52 -19.90 -11.59 -4.39
C ASP A 52 -21.41 -11.65 -4.65
N SER A 53 -21.95 -12.85 -4.90
CA SER A 53 -23.40 -13.05 -5.06
C SER A 53 -24.19 -12.70 -3.79
N GLU A 54 -23.74 -13.11 -2.61
CA GLU A 54 -24.41 -12.84 -1.35
C GLU A 54 -24.37 -11.35 -0.98
N VAL A 55 -23.24 -10.68 -1.23
CA VAL A 55 -23.10 -9.23 -1.04
C VAL A 55 -24.03 -8.49 -1.99
N LEU A 56 -24.02 -8.80 -3.29
CA LEU A 56 -24.89 -8.13 -4.26
C LEU A 56 -26.38 -8.37 -3.97
N GLY A 57 -26.77 -9.59 -3.58
CA GLY A 57 -28.15 -9.91 -3.20
C GLY A 57 -28.63 -9.07 -2.02
N ARG A 58 -27.87 -9.07 -0.92
CA ARG A 58 -28.23 -8.35 0.30
C ARG A 58 -28.13 -6.83 0.16
N LEU A 59 -27.26 -6.36 -0.73
CA LEU A 59 -27.15 -4.94 -1.07
C LEU A 59 -28.39 -4.46 -1.81
N ARG A 60 -28.92 -5.23 -2.76
CA ARG A 60 -30.20 -4.93 -3.44
C ARG A 60 -31.39 -4.89 -2.47
N GLU A 61 -31.35 -5.75 -1.45
CA GLU A 61 -32.35 -5.79 -0.37
C GLU A 61 -32.12 -4.72 0.72
N LYS A 62 -31.08 -3.87 0.60
CA LYS A 62 -30.68 -2.87 1.61
C LYS A 62 -30.50 -3.43 3.02
N ARG A 63 -29.94 -4.64 3.13
CA ARG A 63 -29.80 -5.35 4.41
C ARG A 63 -28.53 -5.04 5.18
N PHE A 64 -27.59 -4.31 4.57
CA PHE A 64 -26.35 -3.92 5.25
C PHE A 64 -26.55 -2.60 5.99
N ASN A 65 -26.14 -2.57 7.26
CA ASN A 65 -26.06 -1.32 8.00
C ASN A 65 -24.77 -0.53 7.63
N PRO A 66 -24.63 0.75 8.03
CA PRO A 66 -23.47 1.56 7.68
C PRO A 66 -22.12 0.95 8.08
N THR A 67 -22.03 0.29 9.25
CA THR A 67 -20.80 -0.35 9.72
C THR A 67 -20.41 -1.51 8.80
N GLU A 68 -21.38 -2.37 8.47
CA GLU A 68 -21.16 -3.49 7.55
C GLU A 68 -20.78 -3.00 6.16
N MET A 69 -21.43 -1.93 5.66
CA MET A 69 -21.11 -1.33 4.36
C MET A 69 -19.67 -0.80 4.31
N VAL A 70 -19.21 -0.10 5.35
CA VAL A 70 -17.82 0.39 5.40
C VAL A 70 -16.81 -0.75 5.41
N MET A 71 -17.10 -1.83 6.14
CA MET A 71 -16.25 -3.03 6.15
C MET A 71 -16.17 -3.68 4.77
N LEU A 72 -17.30 -3.79 4.08
CA LEU A 72 -17.37 -4.33 2.71
C LEU A 72 -16.63 -3.44 1.71
N ILE A 73 -16.87 -2.12 1.72
CA ILE A 73 -16.17 -1.18 0.84
C ILE A 73 -14.66 -1.29 1.05
N TRP A 74 -14.20 -1.35 2.30
CA TRP A 74 -12.78 -1.49 2.61
C TRP A 74 -12.21 -2.81 2.11
N ALA A 75 -12.91 -3.93 2.34
CA ALA A 75 -12.47 -5.24 1.91
C ALA A 75 -12.40 -5.34 0.37
N TYR A 76 -13.48 -4.95 -0.31
CA TYR A 76 -13.54 -4.99 -1.76
C TYR A 76 -12.58 -3.98 -2.42
N ALA A 77 -12.24 -2.87 -1.75
CA ALA A 77 -11.25 -1.94 -2.27
C ALA A 77 -9.84 -2.54 -2.45
N GLN A 78 -9.56 -3.65 -1.79
CA GLN A 78 -8.29 -4.38 -1.90
C GLN A 78 -8.30 -5.40 -3.07
N ARG A 79 -9.45 -5.62 -3.71
CA ARG A 79 -9.67 -6.68 -4.71
C ARG A 79 -9.82 -6.10 -6.11
N GLU A 80 -8.90 -6.40 -7.01
CA GLU A 80 -8.94 -5.91 -8.39
C GLU A 80 -10.05 -6.56 -9.25
N GLU A 81 -10.50 -7.76 -8.88
CA GLU A 81 -11.35 -8.63 -9.71
C GLU A 81 -12.86 -8.40 -9.49
N SER A 82 -13.27 -7.73 -8.41
CA SER A 82 -14.69 -7.56 -8.04
C SER A 82 -15.22 -6.16 -8.36
N LYS A 83 -14.88 -5.60 -9.53
CA LYS A 83 -15.24 -4.23 -9.94
C LYS A 83 -16.75 -3.95 -9.93
N ALA A 84 -17.57 -4.95 -10.29
CA ALA A 84 -19.03 -4.81 -10.27
C ALA A 84 -19.57 -4.62 -8.84
N VAL A 85 -19.06 -5.39 -7.88
CA VAL A 85 -19.44 -5.29 -6.46
C VAL A 85 -19.05 -3.93 -5.90
N ILE A 86 -17.83 -3.48 -6.20
CA ILE A 86 -17.32 -2.16 -5.79
C ILE A 86 -18.24 -1.04 -6.29
N ARG A 87 -18.61 -1.07 -7.58
CA ARG A 87 -19.51 -0.07 -8.19
C ARG A 87 -20.85 -0.02 -7.47
N ASP A 88 -21.48 -1.16 -7.24
CA ASP A 88 -22.82 -1.23 -6.64
C ASP A 88 -22.76 -0.82 -5.15
N LEU A 89 -21.72 -1.24 -4.41
CA LEU A 89 -21.48 -0.80 -3.03
C LEU A 89 -21.36 0.72 -2.94
N PHE A 90 -20.55 1.33 -3.82
CA PHE A 90 -20.42 2.79 -3.86
C PHE A 90 -21.73 3.47 -4.26
N SER A 91 -22.51 2.92 -5.19
CA SER A 91 -23.81 3.48 -5.56
C SER A 91 -24.76 3.55 -4.36
N VAL A 92 -24.89 2.47 -3.59
CA VAL A 92 -25.75 2.46 -2.39
C VAL A 92 -25.20 3.38 -1.31
N PHE A 93 -23.89 3.35 -1.04
CA PHE A 93 -23.23 4.25 -0.10
C PHE A 93 -23.53 5.72 -0.43
N MET A 94 -23.44 6.10 -1.70
CA MET A 94 -23.68 7.46 -2.15
C MET A 94 -25.14 7.91 -1.99
N SER A 95 -26.09 6.98 -2.03
CA SER A 95 -27.51 7.27 -1.76
C SER A 95 -27.83 7.42 -0.27
N GLU A 96 -26.99 6.87 0.60
CA GLU A 96 -27.21 6.81 2.04
C GLU A 96 -26.12 7.54 2.84
N ILE A 97 -25.30 8.37 2.19
CA ILE A 97 -24.10 9.01 2.78
C ILE A 97 -24.36 9.75 4.10
N GLN A 98 -25.57 10.28 4.29
CA GLN A 98 -25.97 11.00 5.50
C GLN A 98 -26.18 10.08 6.73
N SER A 99 -26.33 8.77 6.53
CA SER A 99 -26.47 7.79 7.63
C SER A 99 -25.12 7.38 8.22
N PHE A 100 -24.00 7.77 7.60
CA PHE A 100 -22.66 7.39 8.01
C PHE A 100 -22.06 8.41 8.98
N SER A 101 -21.43 7.91 10.05
CA SER A 101 -20.68 8.74 10.98
C SER A 101 -19.39 9.30 10.35
N PRO A 102 -18.83 10.41 10.88
CA PRO A 102 -17.61 10.99 10.33
C PRO A 102 -16.40 10.03 10.25
N PRO A 103 -16.11 9.19 11.26
CA PRO A 103 -15.04 8.18 11.15
C PRO A 103 -15.32 7.13 10.07
N GLN A 104 -16.58 6.71 9.89
CA GLN A 104 -16.97 5.80 8.82
C GLN A 104 -16.74 6.42 7.44
N LEU A 105 -17.06 7.70 7.26
CA LEU A 105 -16.77 8.44 6.02
C LEU A 105 -15.27 8.52 5.73
N ALA A 106 -14.43 8.71 6.77
CA ALA A 106 -12.97 8.69 6.63
C ALA A 106 -12.44 7.31 6.18
N MET A 107 -12.99 6.23 6.73
CA MET A 107 -12.64 4.87 6.33
C MET A 107 -13.08 4.55 4.88
N VAL A 108 -14.26 5.03 4.47
CA VAL A 108 -14.72 4.90 3.07
C VAL A 108 -13.83 5.71 2.12
N ALA A 109 -13.44 6.93 2.47
CA ALA A 109 -12.51 7.74 1.68
C ALA A 109 -11.16 7.02 1.46
N ASN A 110 -10.62 6.36 2.50
CA ASN A 110 -9.43 5.53 2.38
C ASN A 110 -9.63 4.38 1.37
N GLY A 111 -10.75 3.67 1.45
CA GLY A 111 -11.10 2.60 0.53
C GLY A 111 -11.22 3.08 -0.93
N ILE A 112 -11.89 4.22 -1.16
CA ILE A 112 -11.98 4.86 -2.49
C ILE A 112 -10.59 5.15 -3.04
N ALA A 113 -9.72 5.79 -2.25
CA ALA A 113 -8.40 6.17 -2.74
C ALA A 113 -7.48 4.97 -3.01
N LYS A 114 -7.63 3.87 -2.25
CA LYS A 114 -6.88 2.63 -2.49
C LYS A 114 -7.30 1.94 -3.78
N SER A 115 -8.62 1.76 -3.97
CA SER A 115 -9.19 1.09 -5.15
C SER A 115 -9.25 1.96 -6.41
N ASN A 116 -9.27 3.27 -6.23
CA ASN A 116 -9.38 4.29 -7.27
C ASN A 116 -10.40 3.97 -8.38
N PRO A 117 -11.67 3.66 -8.04
CA PRO A 117 -12.71 3.39 -9.03
C PRO A 117 -12.98 4.62 -9.92
N ILE A 118 -13.65 4.38 -11.05
CA ILE A 118 -14.22 5.45 -11.88
C ILE A 118 -15.11 6.34 -10.99
N ASN A 119 -14.99 7.66 -11.12
CA ASN A 119 -15.67 8.68 -10.31
C ASN A 119 -15.18 8.82 -8.85
N SER A 120 -13.98 8.34 -8.52
CA SER A 120 -13.38 8.54 -7.19
C SER A 120 -13.39 10.00 -6.74
N GLU A 121 -13.14 10.94 -7.65
CA GLU A 121 -13.21 12.38 -7.37
C GLU A 121 -14.59 12.80 -6.88
N THR A 122 -15.65 12.44 -7.60
CA THR A 122 -17.04 12.74 -7.23
C THR A 122 -17.41 12.14 -5.88
N PHE A 123 -16.95 10.91 -5.59
CA PHE A 123 -17.20 10.27 -4.31
C PHE A 123 -16.55 11.02 -3.15
N LEU A 124 -15.27 11.40 -3.30
CA LEU A 124 -14.56 12.18 -2.29
C LEU A 124 -15.18 13.58 -2.13
N GLN A 125 -15.61 14.25 -3.20
CA GLN A 125 -16.29 15.53 -3.10
C GLN A 125 -17.59 15.44 -2.29
N LYS A 126 -18.40 14.39 -2.47
CA LYS A 126 -19.61 14.19 -1.64
C LYS A 126 -19.28 13.91 -0.17
N ILE A 127 -18.21 13.16 0.10
CA ILE A 127 -17.73 12.96 1.48
C ILE A 127 -17.31 14.30 2.10
N ALA A 128 -16.55 15.13 1.38
CA ALA A 128 -16.18 16.47 1.84
C ALA A 128 -17.43 17.31 2.13
N GLN A 129 -18.44 17.29 1.25
CA GLN A 129 -19.68 18.01 1.46
C GLN A 129 -20.42 17.52 2.70
N ALA A 130 -20.60 16.20 2.86
CA ALA A 130 -21.28 15.62 4.02
C ALA A 130 -20.60 15.99 5.35
N LEU A 131 -19.27 15.96 5.39
CA LEU A 131 -18.50 16.36 6.56
C LEU A 131 -18.49 17.87 6.80
N SER A 132 -18.50 18.68 5.73
CA SER A 132 -18.47 20.15 5.83
C SER A 132 -19.81 20.75 6.30
N CYS A 133 -20.93 20.06 6.06
CA CYS A 133 -22.27 20.50 6.49
C CYS A 133 -22.44 20.52 8.01
N ASN A 134 -21.57 19.84 8.77
CA ASN A 134 -21.62 19.78 10.22
C ASN A 134 -20.25 20.13 10.82
N ALA A 135 -20.08 21.35 11.31
CA ALA A 135 -18.81 21.80 11.88
C ALA A 135 -18.32 20.93 13.06
N ARG A 136 -19.24 20.30 13.81
CA ARG A 136 -18.88 19.37 14.89
C ARG A 136 -18.43 18.00 14.37
N ALA A 137 -18.77 17.62 13.14
CA ALA A 137 -18.37 16.34 12.55
C ALA A 137 -16.85 16.18 12.48
N LEU A 138 -16.11 17.27 12.24
CA LEU A 138 -14.65 17.20 12.20
C LEU A 138 -14.04 16.94 13.58
N THR A 139 -14.67 17.46 14.64
CA THR A 139 -14.16 17.31 16.02
C THR A 139 -14.21 15.87 16.55
N THR A 140 -15.03 15.01 15.95
CA THR A 140 -15.13 13.59 16.31
C THR A 140 -14.11 12.71 15.58
N LEU A 141 -13.37 13.25 14.62
CA LEU A 141 -12.36 12.51 13.86
C LEU A 141 -11.10 12.30 14.70
N SER A 142 -10.66 11.05 14.77
CA SER A 142 -9.40 10.67 15.40
C SER A 142 -8.19 11.04 14.52
N PRO A 143 -6.95 11.01 15.04
CA PRO A 143 -5.73 11.13 14.24
C PRO A 143 -5.68 10.19 13.03
N LEU A 144 -6.18 8.96 13.17
CA LEU A 144 -6.25 7.99 12.07
C LEU A 144 -7.22 8.47 10.99
N ASP A 145 -8.41 8.92 11.38
CA ASP A 145 -9.45 9.36 10.44
C ASP A 145 -8.99 10.59 9.63
N VAL A 146 -8.40 11.56 10.32
CA VAL A 146 -7.81 12.77 9.72
C VAL A 146 -6.70 12.41 8.74
N SER A 147 -5.79 11.50 9.13
CA SER A 147 -4.72 11.02 8.25
C SER A 147 -5.30 10.31 7.02
N ASN A 148 -6.34 9.50 7.18
CA ASN A 148 -6.97 8.77 6.09
C ASN A 148 -7.66 9.70 5.10
N LEU A 149 -8.39 10.71 5.59
CA LEU A 149 -9.04 11.72 4.75
C LEU A 149 -8.01 12.52 3.94
N LEU A 150 -7.01 13.12 4.59
CA LEU A 150 -6.03 13.94 3.88
C LEU A 150 -5.24 13.11 2.85
N TRP A 151 -4.85 11.89 3.21
CA TRP A 151 -4.19 10.97 2.28
C TRP A 151 -5.09 10.60 1.09
N ALA A 152 -6.37 10.29 1.33
CA ALA A 152 -7.30 9.90 0.28
C ALA A 152 -7.50 11.00 -0.77
N PHE A 153 -7.75 12.22 -0.30
CA PHE A 153 -7.91 13.38 -1.18
C PHE A 153 -6.63 13.70 -1.96
N ALA A 154 -5.47 13.65 -1.30
CA ALA A 154 -4.19 13.88 -1.96
C ALA A 154 -3.84 12.78 -2.98
N ARG A 155 -4.19 11.52 -2.72
CA ARG A 155 -3.91 10.39 -3.62
C ARG A 155 -4.74 10.42 -4.90
N VAL A 156 -6.01 10.82 -4.81
CA VAL A 156 -6.91 10.95 -5.97
C VAL A 156 -6.76 12.33 -6.65
N ASP A 157 -5.84 13.18 -6.16
CA ASP A 157 -5.58 14.53 -6.67
C ASP A 157 -6.79 15.48 -6.58
N VAL A 158 -7.66 15.25 -5.59
CA VAL A 158 -8.85 16.06 -5.34
C VAL A 158 -8.52 17.15 -4.34
N VAL A 159 -8.39 18.39 -4.82
CA VAL A 159 -8.08 19.54 -3.96
C VAL A 159 -9.35 20.30 -3.58
N HIS A 160 -10.07 19.80 -2.58
CA HIS A 160 -11.17 20.54 -1.95
C HIS A 160 -10.62 21.53 -0.89
N LYS A 161 -10.01 22.64 -1.33
CA LYS A 161 -9.21 23.57 -0.50
C LYS A 161 -9.81 23.87 0.88
N LYS A 162 -11.08 24.29 0.96
CA LYS A 162 -11.75 24.65 2.23
C LYS A 162 -11.80 23.47 3.21
N PHE A 163 -12.38 22.36 2.78
CA PHE A 163 -12.45 21.12 3.56
C PHE A 163 -11.06 20.62 3.98
N PHE A 164 -10.11 20.59 3.05
CA PHE A 164 -8.75 20.14 3.33
C PHE A 164 -8.08 21.01 4.41
N SER A 165 -8.22 22.34 4.34
CA SER A 165 -7.75 23.26 5.38
C SER A 165 -8.45 23.05 6.72
N GLN A 166 -9.76 22.78 6.74
CA GLN A 166 -10.50 22.49 7.98
C GLN A 166 -10.02 21.19 8.66
N VAL A 167 -9.82 20.12 7.87
CA VAL A 167 -9.29 18.85 8.36
C VAL A 167 -7.85 19.01 8.85
N ALA A 168 -7.03 19.82 8.17
CA ALA A 168 -5.68 20.13 8.59
C ALA A 168 -5.63 20.94 9.91
N GLU A 169 -6.51 21.92 10.11
CA GLU A 169 -6.55 22.67 11.39
C GLU A 169 -6.96 21.75 12.55
N HIS A 170 -7.91 20.83 12.33
CA HIS A 170 -8.25 19.80 13.33
C HIS A 170 -7.06 18.88 13.61
N ALA A 171 -6.32 18.46 12.58
CA ALA A 171 -5.08 17.69 12.73
C ALA A 171 -4.06 18.41 13.63
N ALA A 172 -3.89 19.72 13.42
CA ALA A 172 -2.99 20.54 14.21
C ALA A 172 -3.42 20.65 15.67
N THR A 173 -4.73 20.77 15.92
CA THR A 173 -5.30 20.78 17.27
C THR A 173 -5.04 19.45 17.99
N LEU A 174 -5.25 18.32 17.32
CA LEU A 174 -4.95 16.99 17.85
C LEU A 174 -3.45 16.80 18.15
N LEU A 175 -2.56 17.32 17.29
CA LEU A 175 -1.11 17.27 17.52
C LEU A 175 -0.68 18.06 18.76
N GLN A 176 -1.32 19.20 19.01
CA GLN A 176 -1.05 20.02 20.20
C GLN A 176 -1.54 19.32 21.47
N ASN A 177 -2.77 18.80 21.46
CA ASN A 177 -3.38 18.17 22.63
C ASN A 177 -2.71 16.83 22.99
N GLY A 178 -2.30 16.05 22.00
CA GLY A 178 -1.58 14.78 22.22
C GLY A 178 -0.16 14.95 22.77
N SER A 179 0.42 16.15 22.69
CA SER A 179 1.75 16.46 23.24
C SER A 179 1.72 16.73 24.75
N SER A 180 0.53 16.88 25.36
CA SER A 180 0.35 17.23 26.78
C SER A 180 0.13 16.03 27.71
N SER A 181 0.06 14.80 27.18
CA SER A 181 -0.19 13.59 27.98
C SER A 181 1.06 12.70 28.03
N THR A 182 2.10 13.15 28.73
CA THR A 182 3.17 12.26 29.24
C THR A 182 2.85 11.93 30.69
N ASN A 183 1.97 10.97 30.92
CA ASN A 183 1.96 10.21 32.18
C ASN A 183 2.12 8.74 31.81
N GLU A 184 3.30 8.22 32.16
CA GLU A 184 3.58 6.79 32.24
C GLU A 184 2.62 6.12 33.24
N GLU A 185 2.49 4.79 33.12
CA GLU A 185 1.78 3.87 34.02
C GLU A 185 0.25 3.69 33.81
N ASN A 186 -0.11 2.84 32.83
CA ASN A 186 -1.01 1.69 33.08
C ASN A 186 -1.22 0.84 31.82
N SER A 187 -0.23 0.00 31.51
CA SER A 187 -0.26 -0.94 30.39
C SER A 187 -1.00 -2.25 30.72
N ASN A 188 -2.24 -2.19 31.21
CA ASN A 188 -3.12 -3.38 31.32
C ASN A 188 -4.63 -3.09 31.52
N SER A 189 -5.21 -2.10 30.84
CA SER A 189 -6.67 -1.93 30.78
C SER A 189 -7.15 -1.47 29.40
N ARG A 190 -8.47 -1.61 29.08
CA ARG A 190 -9.12 -1.12 27.85
C ARG A 190 -8.73 0.33 27.46
N VAL A 191 -8.33 1.12 28.46
CA VAL A 191 -7.83 2.50 28.35
C VAL A 191 -6.56 2.59 27.49
N GLY A 192 -5.66 1.60 27.53
CA GLY A 192 -4.42 1.62 26.74
C GLY A 192 -4.64 1.44 25.23
N TYR A 193 -5.70 0.75 24.82
CA TYR A 193 -6.08 0.61 23.41
C TYR A 193 -6.78 1.88 22.88
N GLU A 194 -7.61 2.53 23.70
CA GLU A 194 -8.27 3.79 23.35
C GLU A 194 -7.30 4.98 23.29
N GLN A 195 -6.30 5.04 24.20
CA GLN A 195 -5.24 6.06 24.17
C GLN A 195 -4.38 5.98 22.90
N LYS A 196 -4.08 4.76 22.43
CA LYS A 196 -3.32 4.54 21.19
C LYS A 196 -4.04 5.06 19.95
N ASN A 197 -5.37 5.12 20.00
CA ASN A 197 -6.23 5.63 18.94
C ASN A 197 -6.34 7.17 18.93
N ASN A 198 -6.00 7.84 20.04
CA ASN A 198 -6.02 9.29 20.18
C ASN A 198 -4.68 9.98 19.91
N GLN A 199 -3.63 9.23 19.54
CA GLN A 199 -2.33 9.77 19.18
C GLN A 199 -1.98 9.52 17.71
N PHE A 200 -1.26 10.47 17.11
CA PHE A 200 -0.67 10.26 15.79
C PHE A 200 0.44 9.22 15.86
N GLN A 201 0.25 8.10 15.16
CA GLN A 201 1.29 7.11 14.94
C GLN A 201 2.31 7.65 13.90
N PRO A 202 3.54 7.12 13.85
CA PRO A 202 4.58 7.58 12.91
C PRO A 202 4.10 7.67 11.45
N LYS A 203 3.40 6.64 10.97
CA LYS A 203 2.80 6.59 9.63
C LYS A 203 1.74 7.67 9.36
N HIS A 204 1.07 8.15 10.40
CA HIS A 204 0.08 9.22 10.24
C HIS A 204 0.80 10.55 9.99
N ILE A 205 1.91 10.82 10.69
CA ILE A 205 2.73 12.02 10.46
C ILE A 205 3.32 12.04 9.05
N SER A 206 3.87 10.91 8.58
CA SER A 206 4.39 10.78 7.21
C SER A 206 3.29 11.05 6.17
N ASN A 207 2.09 10.48 6.36
CA ASN A 207 0.94 10.67 5.47
C ASN A 207 0.42 12.10 5.47
N LEU A 208 0.33 12.76 6.63
CA LEU A 208 -0.08 14.16 6.73
C LEU A 208 0.84 15.06 5.90
N ILE A 209 2.15 14.95 6.12
CA ILE A 209 3.13 15.77 5.41
C ILE A 209 3.16 15.45 3.91
N TRP A 210 3.06 14.17 3.54
CA TRP A 210 2.95 13.78 2.15
C TRP A 210 1.70 14.39 1.49
N ALA A 211 0.55 14.36 2.15
CA ALA A 211 -0.70 14.92 1.64
C ALA A 211 -0.63 16.45 1.50
N LEU A 212 -0.08 17.16 2.49
CA LEU A 212 0.16 18.61 2.42
C LEU A 212 1.07 18.95 1.23
N ALA A 213 2.18 18.25 1.08
CA ALA A 213 3.13 18.45 -0.01
C ALA A 213 2.51 18.18 -1.39
N ARG A 214 1.78 17.05 -1.54
CA ARG A 214 1.17 16.61 -2.80
C ARG A 214 0.07 17.56 -3.28
N THR A 215 -0.62 18.23 -2.36
CA THR A 215 -1.69 19.20 -2.64
C THR A 215 -1.21 20.65 -2.65
N ALA A 216 0.10 20.89 -2.51
CA ALA A 216 0.70 22.22 -2.36
C ALA A 216 0.07 23.06 -1.22
N THR A 217 -0.43 22.40 -0.17
CA THR A 217 -1.03 23.05 1.00
C THR A 217 0.03 23.24 2.08
N ARG A 218 0.04 24.41 2.72
CA ARG A 218 0.95 24.73 3.83
C ARG A 218 0.18 24.77 5.14
N HIS A 219 0.76 24.18 6.18
CA HIS A 219 0.20 24.24 7.53
C HIS A 219 1.34 24.29 8.58
N PRO A 220 1.78 25.50 9.00
CA PRO A 220 2.98 25.67 9.83
C PRO A 220 3.03 24.82 11.09
N LYS A 221 1.90 24.65 11.80
CA LYS A 221 1.82 23.83 13.02
C LYS A 221 2.10 22.33 12.76
N ILE A 222 1.54 21.77 11.67
CA ILE A 222 1.75 20.37 11.28
C ILE A 222 3.19 20.18 10.80
N GLU A 223 3.68 21.13 9.97
CA GLU A 223 5.06 21.13 9.49
C GLU A 223 6.06 21.14 10.66
N ALA A 224 5.87 22.02 11.64
CA ALA A 224 6.72 22.09 12.84
C ALA A 224 6.65 20.81 13.68
N ALA A 225 5.46 20.24 13.88
CA ALA A 225 5.30 18.98 14.60
C ALA A 225 6.01 17.81 13.88
N ALA A 226 5.95 17.78 12.55
CA ALA A 226 6.64 16.76 11.77
C ALA A 226 8.17 16.95 11.74
N GLU A 227 8.66 18.18 11.73
CA GLU A 227 10.09 18.46 11.90
C GLU A 227 10.58 18.01 13.28
N LYS A 228 9.83 18.30 14.34
CA LYS A 228 10.11 17.80 15.69
C LYS A 228 10.13 16.28 15.74
N PHE A 229 9.10 15.63 15.18
CA PHE A 229 9.03 14.17 15.08
C PHE A 229 10.24 13.58 14.33
N ALA A 230 10.63 14.18 13.20
CA ALA A 230 11.79 13.75 12.43
C ALA A 230 13.10 13.88 13.22
N MET A 231 13.22 14.88 14.08
CA MET A 231 14.42 15.08 14.91
C MET A 231 14.49 14.11 16.10
N GLU A 232 13.34 13.77 16.70
CA GLU A 232 13.29 13.02 17.97
C GLU A 232 12.97 11.53 17.79
N ARG A 233 12.17 11.17 16.77
CA ARG A 233 11.50 9.87 16.66
C ARG A 233 11.64 9.23 15.27
N ALA A 234 12.58 9.68 14.45
CA ALA A 234 12.80 9.12 13.10
C ALA A 234 13.02 7.61 13.07
N MET A 235 13.62 7.05 14.14
CA MET A 235 13.84 5.61 14.28
C MET A 235 12.56 4.77 14.34
N GLU A 236 11.39 5.37 14.58
CA GLU A 236 10.10 4.67 14.57
C GLU A 236 9.50 4.51 13.17
N LEU A 237 10.03 5.21 12.16
CA LEU A 237 9.53 5.17 10.80
C LEU A 237 10.09 3.96 10.04
N ASN A 238 9.25 3.23 9.33
CA ASN A 238 9.73 2.26 8.32
C ASN A 238 10.26 3.00 7.07
N PRO A 239 10.91 2.31 6.11
CA PRO A 239 11.43 2.91 4.89
C PRO A 239 10.42 3.73 4.07
N ARG A 240 9.19 3.22 3.91
CA ARG A 240 8.11 3.94 3.22
C ARG A 240 7.78 5.26 3.88
N ASP A 241 7.68 5.25 5.21
CA ASP A 241 7.36 6.42 6.01
C ASP A 241 8.52 7.43 6.04
N LEU A 242 9.76 6.96 6.10
CA LEU A 242 10.97 7.80 5.93
C LEU A 242 10.98 8.49 4.56
N ALA A 243 10.72 7.74 3.49
CA ALA A 243 10.68 8.25 2.13
C ALA A 243 9.57 9.29 1.95
N ASN A 244 8.36 9.01 2.44
CA ASN A 244 7.22 9.92 2.33
C ASN A 244 7.40 11.19 3.17
N LEU A 245 7.84 11.06 4.43
CA LEU A 245 8.09 12.21 5.30
C LEU A 245 9.25 13.06 4.75
N GLY A 246 10.35 12.43 4.36
CA GLY A 246 11.50 13.10 3.77
C GLY A 246 11.12 13.89 2.52
N TRP A 247 10.46 13.23 1.56
CA TRP A 247 9.98 13.88 0.35
C TRP A 247 9.05 15.06 0.64
N GLY A 248 8.06 14.88 1.52
CA GLY A 248 7.11 15.94 1.82
C GLY A 248 7.75 17.15 2.52
N LEU A 249 8.67 16.93 3.48
CA LEU A 249 9.43 18.03 4.10
C LEU A 249 10.32 18.74 3.07
N ALA A 250 10.97 18.00 2.17
CA ALA A 250 11.81 18.57 1.12
C ALA A 250 10.98 19.39 0.11
N VAL A 251 9.79 18.94 -0.27
CA VAL A 251 8.86 19.72 -1.12
C VAL A 251 8.40 20.99 -0.43
N LEU A 252 7.99 20.90 0.84
CA LEU A 252 7.40 22.02 1.57
C LEU A 252 8.43 23.09 1.98
N GLY A 253 9.74 22.80 1.95
CA GLY A 253 10.74 23.74 2.46
C GLY A 253 12.20 23.48 2.12
N GLY A 254 12.54 22.34 1.49
CA GLY A 254 13.89 22.01 1.02
C GLY A 254 14.96 22.29 2.06
N LYS A 255 15.92 23.16 1.71
CA LYS A 255 17.04 23.55 2.58
C LYS A 255 16.63 24.08 3.95
N LYS A 256 15.46 24.73 4.07
CA LYS A 256 14.97 25.25 5.37
C LYS A 256 14.76 24.14 6.39
N ARG A 257 14.53 22.90 5.94
CA ARG A 257 14.30 21.71 6.76
C ARG A 257 15.49 20.77 6.81
N LYS A 258 16.67 21.25 6.43
CA LYS A 258 17.90 20.44 6.38
C LYS A 258 18.18 19.70 7.68
N LYS A 259 17.94 20.31 8.85
CA LYS A 259 18.13 19.64 10.16
C LYS A 259 17.24 18.41 10.32
N ALA A 260 15.94 18.55 10.10
CA ALA A 260 15.00 17.43 10.15
C ALA A 260 15.34 16.33 9.13
N LEU A 261 15.70 16.72 7.90
CA LEU A 261 16.09 15.79 6.85
C LEU A 261 17.41 15.07 7.14
N SER A 262 18.37 15.74 7.79
CA SER A 262 19.58 15.10 8.30
C SER A 262 19.25 14.04 9.36
N SER A 263 18.32 14.31 10.28
CA SER A 263 17.88 13.33 11.28
C SER A 263 17.19 12.11 10.65
N LEU A 264 16.36 12.32 9.62
CA LEU A 264 15.81 11.21 8.84
C LEU A 264 16.92 10.42 8.14
N GLY A 265 17.94 11.11 7.61
CA GLY A 265 19.13 10.48 7.03
C GLY A 265 19.83 9.54 8.00
N LEU A 266 20.02 9.95 9.26
CA LEU A 266 20.61 9.11 10.31
C LEU A 266 19.81 7.80 10.51
N SER A 267 18.48 7.88 10.54
CA SER A 267 17.64 6.68 10.65
C SER A 267 17.66 5.82 9.39
N ALA A 268 17.67 6.43 8.21
CA ALA A 268 17.72 5.69 6.95
C ALA A 268 19.00 4.86 6.81
N ARG A 269 20.14 5.33 7.33
CA ARG A 269 21.42 4.59 7.32
C ARG A 269 21.32 3.19 7.93
N SER A 270 20.59 3.03 9.03
CA SER A 270 20.46 1.73 9.70
C SER A 270 19.43 0.80 9.04
N LYS A 271 18.60 1.35 8.15
CA LYS A 271 17.49 0.64 7.50
C LYS A 271 17.65 0.49 5.99
N VAL A 272 18.79 0.85 5.40
CA VAL A 272 19.00 0.85 3.94
C VAL A 272 18.58 -0.47 3.27
N ARG A 273 18.82 -1.61 3.94
CA ARG A 273 18.46 -2.94 3.43
C ARG A 273 16.96 -3.19 3.34
N GLU A 274 16.15 -2.40 4.04
CA GLU A 274 14.69 -2.50 4.06
C GLU A 274 14.04 -1.57 2.99
N PHE A 275 14.79 -0.64 2.40
CA PHE A 275 14.26 0.24 1.36
C PHE A 275 14.11 -0.52 0.03
N ASN A 276 12.97 -0.38 -0.61
CA ASN A 276 12.87 -0.72 -2.04
C ASN A 276 13.40 0.41 -2.94
N ALA A 277 13.45 0.16 -4.26
CA ALA A 277 13.99 1.12 -5.22
C ALA A 277 13.20 2.44 -5.31
N GLN A 278 11.87 2.37 -5.19
CA GLN A 278 11.00 3.55 -5.23
C GLN A 278 11.21 4.43 -3.99
N GLU A 279 11.26 3.80 -2.82
CA GLU A 279 11.51 4.47 -1.54
C GLU A 279 12.92 5.09 -1.51
N SER A 280 13.93 4.36 -2.00
CA SER A 280 15.32 4.83 -2.09
C SER A 280 15.41 6.08 -2.98
N SER A 281 14.86 6.01 -4.19
CA SER A 281 14.89 7.13 -5.14
C SER A 281 14.19 8.36 -4.57
N LYS A 282 13.00 8.18 -3.99
CA LYS A 282 12.22 9.25 -3.37
C LYS A 282 12.98 9.89 -2.20
N PHE A 283 13.58 9.08 -1.33
CA PHE A 283 14.29 9.57 -0.16
C PHE A 283 15.59 10.28 -0.54
N LEU A 284 16.41 9.70 -1.43
CA LEU A 284 17.65 10.33 -1.89
C LEU A 284 17.39 11.66 -2.60
N TRP A 285 16.33 11.74 -3.43
CA TRP A 285 15.90 13.01 -4.00
C TRP A 285 15.62 14.06 -2.91
N ALA A 286 14.96 13.68 -1.82
CA ALA A 286 14.65 14.60 -0.72
C ALA A 286 15.90 15.11 -0.01
N ILE A 287 16.86 14.22 0.27
CA ILE A 287 18.16 14.54 0.87
C ILE A 287 18.96 15.50 -0.02
N THR A 288 19.02 15.21 -1.32
CA THR A 288 19.69 16.07 -2.31
C THR A 288 19.00 17.42 -2.44
N LYS A 289 17.66 17.45 -2.52
CA LYS A 289 16.86 18.69 -2.62
C LYS A 289 17.07 19.64 -1.44
N ALA A 290 17.33 19.09 -0.25
CA ALA A 290 17.64 19.86 0.95
C ALA A 290 19.13 20.11 1.19
N GLU A 291 20.00 19.65 0.27
CA GLU A 291 21.46 19.79 0.36
C GLU A 291 22.03 19.23 1.67
N VAL A 292 21.47 18.10 2.12
CA VAL A 292 22.03 17.34 3.23
C VAL A 292 23.30 16.66 2.74
N ASN A 293 24.45 17.12 3.24
CA ASN A 293 25.74 16.50 2.95
C ASN A 293 25.99 15.40 3.97
N ASP A 294 25.79 14.15 3.56
CA ASP A 294 25.96 12.98 4.40
C ASP A 294 26.66 11.85 3.64
N PRO A 295 28.01 11.85 3.61
CA PRO A 295 28.77 10.82 2.91
C PRO A 295 28.52 9.41 3.45
N LYS A 296 28.21 9.26 4.75
CA LYS A 296 27.91 7.95 5.34
C LYS A 296 26.59 7.39 4.82
N LEU A 297 25.57 8.24 4.69
CA LEU A 297 24.29 7.87 4.07
C LEU A 297 24.45 7.54 2.59
N GLN A 298 25.18 8.38 1.84
CA GLN A 298 25.45 8.12 0.44
C GLN A 298 26.18 6.79 0.27
N ASN A 299 27.24 6.54 1.03
CA ASN A 299 27.97 5.27 1.01
C ASN A 299 27.07 4.09 1.37
N ALA A 300 26.14 4.25 2.32
CA ALA A 300 25.20 3.19 2.67
C ALA A 300 24.27 2.85 1.48
N PHE A 301 23.68 3.84 0.82
CA PHE A 301 22.82 3.63 -0.36
C PHE A 301 23.60 3.24 -1.63
N MET A 302 24.90 3.55 -1.70
CA MET A 302 25.80 3.14 -2.79
C MET A 302 26.45 1.77 -2.54
N SER A 303 26.31 1.22 -1.32
CA SER A 303 26.87 -0.09 -1.00
C SER A 303 26.15 -1.18 -1.76
N LYS A 304 26.93 -2.17 -2.21
CA LYS A 304 26.41 -3.37 -2.86
C LYS A 304 25.47 -4.09 -1.89
N LEU A 305 24.23 -4.27 -2.30
CA LEU A 305 23.22 -5.06 -1.61
C LEU A 305 23.02 -6.37 -2.35
N ASP A 306 23.37 -7.47 -1.68
CA ASP A 306 23.12 -8.82 -2.19
C ASP A 306 21.81 -9.34 -1.56
N LEU A 307 20.81 -9.58 -2.41
CA LEU A 307 19.52 -10.16 -2.05
C LEU A 307 19.47 -11.59 -2.55
N THR A 308 19.30 -12.55 -1.64
CA THR A 308 19.20 -13.97 -1.98
C THR A 308 17.76 -14.43 -1.92
N PHE A 309 17.29 -14.96 -3.04
CA PHE A 309 15.95 -15.50 -3.21
C PHE A 309 16.03 -17.02 -3.34
N ASN A 310 15.14 -17.73 -2.64
CA ASN A 310 15.06 -19.17 -2.69
C ASN A 310 13.89 -19.60 -3.59
N PHE A 311 14.22 -20.38 -4.62
CA PHE A 311 13.29 -21.02 -5.53
C PHE A 311 13.51 -22.54 -5.46
N PRO A 312 12.75 -23.26 -4.61
CA PRO A 312 12.97 -24.69 -4.34
C PRO A 312 12.99 -25.57 -5.59
N ALA A 313 12.28 -25.16 -6.64
CA ALA A 313 12.21 -25.87 -7.91
C ALA A 313 13.51 -25.84 -8.74
N LEU A 314 14.47 -24.95 -8.43
CA LEU A 314 15.74 -24.84 -9.16
C LEU A 314 16.83 -25.81 -8.68
N ASN A 315 16.44 -27.01 -8.24
CA ASN A 315 17.36 -28.06 -7.76
C ASN A 315 18.43 -28.40 -8.83
N PRO A 316 19.72 -28.51 -8.47
CA PRO A 316 20.28 -28.54 -7.11
C PRO A 316 20.60 -27.19 -6.47
N ASN A 317 20.42 -26.08 -7.19
CA ASN A 317 20.83 -24.75 -6.75
C ASN A 317 19.61 -23.81 -6.61
N PRO A 318 18.83 -23.94 -5.51
CA PRO A 318 17.59 -23.19 -5.34
C PRO A 318 17.80 -21.70 -5.10
N ASN A 319 19.01 -21.26 -4.76
CA ASN A 319 19.28 -19.87 -4.40
C ASN A 319 19.76 -19.06 -5.60
N ILE A 320 19.12 -17.92 -5.82
CA ILE A 320 19.57 -16.88 -6.75
C ILE A 320 19.91 -15.64 -5.94
N THR A 321 21.14 -15.17 -6.04
CA THR A 321 21.58 -13.92 -5.43
C THR A 321 21.62 -12.82 -6.49
N LEU A 322 20.90 -11.73 -6.24
CA LEU A 322 20.96 -10.52 -7.04
C LEU A 322 21.72 -9.44 -6.29
N SER A 323 22.69 -8.85 -6.97
CA SER A 323 23.45 -7.71 -6.48
C SER A 323 22.86 -6.43 -7.04
N SER A 324 22.53 -5.48 -6.18
CA SER A 324 22.01 -4.17 -6.57
C SER A 324 22.68 -3.05 -5.78
N ILE A 325 22.50 -1.82 -6.24
CA ILE A 325 22.87 -0.61 -5.49
C ILE A 325 21.57 0.14 -5.23
N PRO A 326 21.11 0.26 -3.96
CA PRO A 326 19.83 0.90 -3.63
C PRO A 326 19.68 2.32 -4.19
N GLY A 327 20.76 3.09 -4.25
CA GLY A 327 20.79 4.44 -4.83
C GLY A 327 20.76 4.51 -6.36
N GLY A 328 20.74 3.38 -7.07
CA GLY A 328 20.90 3.33 -8.52
C GLY A 328 22.37 3.33 -8.96
N GLY A 329 22.63 2.98 -10.23
CA GLY A 329 23.98 2.87 -10.78
C GLY A 329 24.78 4.19 -10.81
N ARG A 330 26.03 4.15 -11.33
CA ARG A 330 27.01 5.26 -11.28
C ARG A 330 26.33 6.63 -11.43
N ASN A 331 26.42 7.44 -10.37
CA ASN A 331 25.87 8.80 -10.25
C ASN A 331 24.35 8.95 -9.98
N LEU A 332 23.68 7.96 -9.38
CA LEU A 332 22.23 8.02 -9.06
C LEU A 332 21.32 8.13 -10.30
N LYS A 333 21.85 7.80 -11.50
CA LYS A 333 21.20 8.05 -12.80
C LYS A 333 20.69 6.80 -13.50
N ASN A 334 21.12 5.61 -13.09
CA ASN A 334 20.71 4.36 -13.75
C ASN A 334 19.71 3.60 -12.89
N THR A 335 18.49 3.44 -13.42
CA THR A 335 17.33 2.74 -12.83
C THR A 335 17.33 1.22 -13.06
N GLY A 336 18.39 0.65 -13.64
CA GLY A 336 18.47 -0.79 -13.89
C GLY A 336 18.85 -1.55 -12.62
N THR A 337 18.07 -2.59 -12.27
CA THR A 337 18.17 -3.47 -11.08
C THR A 337 17.29 -3.12 -9.88
N ALA A 338 16.13 -2.48 -10.09
CA ALA A 338 15.05 -2.67 -9.14
C ALA A 338 14.58 -4.14 -9.23
N VAL A 339 14.96 -4.95 -8.24
CA VAL A 339 14.23 -6.19 -7.95
C VAL A 339 12.86 -5.75 -7.45
N TRP A 340 11.92 -5.58 -8.38
CA TRP A 340 10.56 -5.23 -8.01
C TRP A 340 9.92 -6.43 -7.31
N ASP A 341 9.11 -6.19 -6.28
CA ASP A 341 8.31 -7.24 -5.64
C ASP A 341 7.49 -8.02 -6.67
N ALA A 342 7.02 -7.34 -7.73
CA ALA A 342 6.34 -7.96 -8.88
C ALA A 342 7.25 -8.92 -9.65
N SER A 343 8.52 -8.57 -9.87
CA SER A 343 9.49 -9.46 -10.52
C SER A 343 9.77 -10.69 -9.65
N TYR A 344 9.91 -10.52 -8.33
CA TYR A 344 10.05 -11.66 -7.42
C TYR A 344 8.82 -12.56 -7.41
N ALA A 345 7.62 -11.99 -7.25
CA ALA A 345 6.37 -12.74 -7.25
C ALA A 345 6.16 -13.50 -8.57
N PHE A 346 6.47 -12.88 -9.71
CA PHE A 346 6.37 -13.54 -11.00
C PHE A 346 7.42 -14.65 -11.16
N SER A 347 8.67 -14.40 -10.75
CA SER A 347 9.72 -15.42 -10.71
C SER A 347 9.38 -16.61 -9.81
N GLU A 348 8.75 -16.35 -8.66
CA GLU A 348 8.31 -17.36 -7.72
C GLU A 348 7.24 -18.24 -8.35
N TRP A 349 6.22 -17.60 -8.92
CA TRP A 349 5.17 -18.30 -9.64
C TRP A 349 5.71 -19.12 -10.82
N LEU A 350 6.62 -18.54 -11.62
CA LEU A 350 7.30 -19.20 -12.74
C LEU A 350 8.05 -20.45 -12.30
N SER A 351 8.79 -20.36 -11.19
CA SER A 351 9.55 -21.49 -10.64
C SER A 351 8.66 -22.69 -10.29
N ARG A 352 7.38 -22.47 -10.00
CA ARG A 352 6.42 -23.54 -9.68
C ARG A 352 5.79 -24.17 -10.92
N GLN A 353 6.02 -23.61 -12.12
CA GLN A 353 5.45 -24.14 -13.35
C GLN A 353 6.38 -25.20 -13.95
N ASN A 354 5.98 -26.48 -13.92
CA ASN A 354 6.68 -27.53 -14.66
C ASN A 354 6.37 -27.45 -16.17
N SER A 355 5.10 -27.18 -16.50
CA SER A 355 4.58 -27.07 -17.87
C SER A 355 3.76 -25.78 -17.99
N PRO A 356 4.25 -24.75 -18.68
CA PRO A 356 3.56 -23.44 -18.78
C PRO A 356 2.19 -23.56 -19.42
N ASN A 357 2.05 -24.46 -20.39
CA ASN A 357 0.79 -24.79 -21.04
C ASN A 357 -0.27 -25.39 -20.10
N SER A 358 0.07 -25.91 -18.92
CA SER A 358 -0.97 -26.36 -17.97
C SER A 358 -1.50 -25.20 -17.11
N SER A 359 -0.89 -24.02 -17.20
CA SER A 359 -1.28 -22.88 -16.40
C SER A 359 -2.45 -22.14 -17.04
N LYS A 360 -3.63 -22.26 -16.42
CA LYS A 360 -4.83 -21.52 -16.82
C LYS A 360 -4.57 -20.01 -16.94
N PHE A 361 -3.77 -19.45 -16.03
CA PHE A 361 -3.38 -18.04 -16.05
C PHE A 361 -2.65 -17.62 -17.35
N LEU A 362 -1.74 -18.45 -17.86
CA LEU A 362 -1.04 -18.15 -19.12
C LEU A 362 -1.96 -18.23 -20.33
N HIS A 363 -2.94 -19.15 -20.32
CA HIS A 363 -3.96 -19.21 -21.36
C HIS A 363 -4.86 -17.97 -21.39
N ASP A 364 -5.15 -17.40 -20.23
CA ASP A 364 -6.00 -16.22 -20.12
C ASP A 364 -5.22 -14.93 -20.47
N PHE A 365 -3.91 -14.89 -20.22
CA PHE A 365 -3.08 -13.68 -20.39
C PHE A 365 -2.35 -13.60 -21.74
N LEU A 366 -1.94 -14.73 -22.31
CA LEU A 366 -1.34 -14.79 -23.65
C LEU A 366 -2.45 -15.16 -24.64
N PRO A 367 -2.58 -14.44 -25.78
CA PRO A 367 -3.57 -14.82 -26.79
C PRO A 367 -3.34 -16.29 -27.19
N PRO A 368 -4.42 -17.08 -27.40
CA PRO A 368 -4.28 -18.46 -27.80
C PRO A 368 -3.37 -18.50 -29.04
N PRO A 369 -2.33 -19.34 -29.00
CA PRO A 369 -1.32 -19.32 -30.03
C PRO A 369 -1.98 -19.66 -31.38
N ARG A 370 -1.62 -18.94 -32.44
CA ARG A 370 -2.17 -19.16 -33.79
C ARG A 370 -1.83 -20.55 -34.38
N ARG A 371 -1.05 -21.37 -33.66
CA ARG A 371 -0.71 -22.79 -33.89
C ARG A 371 -0.50 -23.45 -32.53
N GLU A 372 -0.73 -24.76 -32.41
CA GLU A 372 -0.44 -25.55 -31.20
C GLU A 372 0.90 -25.10 -30.56
N SER A 373 0.84 -24.42 -29.42
CA SER A 373 2.06 -23.99 -28.73
C SER A 373 2.72 -25.22 -28.13
N GLY A 374 3.85 -25.66 -28.69
CA GLY A 374 4.62 -26.79 -28.15
C GLY A 374 5.36 -26.48 -26.84
N TRP A 375 4.74 -25.76 -25.89
CA TRP A 375 5.30 -25.37 -24.59
C TRP A 375 5.06 -26.42 -23.50
N ASP A 376 5.42 -27.67 -23.81
CA ASP A 376 5.29 -28.78 -22.85
C ASP A 376 6.31 -28.69 -21.71
N THR A 377 7.43 -28.02 -21.97
CA THR A 377 8.49 -27.72 -20.99
C THR A 377 9.18 -26.38 -21.31
N TRP A 378 9.85 -25.80 -20.31
CA TRP A 378 10.69 -24.61 -20.45
C TRP A 378 12.02 -24.87 -21.20
N LYS A 379 12.54 -26.10 -21.12
CA LYS A 379 13.88 -26.44 -21.62
C LYS A 379 13.98 -26.26 -23.14
N GLY A 380 14.99 -25.51 -23.58
CA GLY A 380 15.28 -25.28 -25.01
C GLY A 380 14.40 -24.23 -25.68
N LYS A 381 13.46 -23.61 -24.94
CA LYS A 381 12.68 -22.46 -25.43
C LYS A 381 13.55 -21.22 -25.55
N ARG A 382 13.14 -20.26 -26.39
CA ARG A 382 13.79 -18.96 -26.51
C ARG A 382 12.92 -17.91 -25.86
N GLY A 383 13.47 -17.17 -24.90
CA GLY A 383 12.84 -16.01 -24.30
C GLY A 383 13.57 -14.76 -24.78
N VAL A 384 12.82 -13.68 -25.00
CA VAL A 384 13.37 -12.37 -25.36
C VAL A 384 12.99 -11.41 -24.24
N GLU A 385 13.99 -10.80 -23.62
CA GLU A 385 13.80 -9.72 -22.64
C GLU A 385 13.87 -8.38 -23.35
N LEU A 386 12.83 -7.57 -23.13
CA LEU A 386 12.70 -6.23 -23.70
C LEU A 386 12.95 -5.21 -22.58
N GLY A 387 14.05 -4.46 -22.66
CA GLY A 387 14.38 -3.39 -21.71
C GLY A 387 15.65 -3.64 -20.90
N SER A 388 16.13 -2.59 -20.22
CA SER A 388 17.54 -2.43 -19.85
C SER A 388 18.05 -3.44 -18.82
N GLY A 389 18.59 -4.56 -19.31
CA GLY A 389 19.36 -5.55 -18.54
C GLY A 389 18.56 -6.77 -18.07
N ILE A 390 19.29 -7.82 -17.64
CA ILE A 390 18.71 -9.11 -17.24
C ILE A 390 18.04 -9.02 -15.86
N GLY A 391 16.71 -9.12 -15.82
CA GLY A 391 15.91 -9.15 -14.59
C GLY A 391 15.82 -10.51 -13.90
N LEU A 392 15.28 -10.52 -12.67
CA LEU A 392 15.10 -11.75 -11.87
C LEU A 392 14.27 -12.82 -12.60
N VAL A 393 13.30 -12.37 -13.40
CA VAL A 393 12.41 -13.21 -14.23
C VAL A 393 13.24 -13.99 -15.23
N SER A 394 14.06 -13.29 -16.01
CA SER A 394 14.97 -13.88 -16.98
C SER A 394 15.98 -14.84 -16.37
N ILE A 395 16.52 -14.53 -15.19
CA ILE A 395 17.46 -15.42 -14.49
C ILE A 395 16.76 -16.71 -14.08
N VAL A 396 15.56 -16.64 -13.52
CA VAL A 396 14.77 -17.83 -13.16
C VAL A 396 14.40 -18.63 -14.40
N SER A 397 13.88 -18.00 -15.45
CA SER A 397 13.56 -18.67 -16.71
C SER A 397 14.79 -19.35 -17.33
N ALA A 398 15.97 -18.72 -17.29
CA ALA A 398 17.21 -19.33 -17.75
C ALA A 398 17.59 -20.57 -16.94
N ARG A 399 17.45 -20.52 -15.60
CA ARG A 399 17.69 -21.67 -14.71
C ARG A 399 16.69 -22.81 -14.92
N LEU A 400 15.48 -22.52 -15.39
CA LEU A 400 14.49 -23.52 -15.83
C LEU A 400 14.79 -24.07 -17.24
N GLY A 401 15.84 -23.60 -17.92
CA GLY A 401 16.30 -24.12 -19.21
C GLY A 401 15.87 -23.32 -20.44
N VAL A 402 15.30 -22.12 -20.26
CA VAL A 402 15.02 -21.18 -21.37
C VAL A 402 16.32 -20.51 -21.83
N LYS A 403 16.54 -20.41 -23.14
CA LYS A 403 17.60 -19.58 -23.72
C LYS A 403 17.12 -18.13 -23.78
N ILE A 404 17.58 -17.28 -22.86
CA ILE A 404 17.21 -15.87 -22.80
C ILE A 404 18.12 -15.03 -23.70
N TRP A 405 17.50 -14.14 -24.47
CA TRP A 405 18.16 -13.13 -25.29
C TRP A 405 17.72 -11.75 -24.77
N ALA A 406 18.66 -10.92 -24.35
CA ALA A 406 18.38 -9.51 -24.03
C ALA A 406 18.50 -8.70 -25.33
N THR A 407 17.51 -7.85 -25.62
CA THR A 407 17.53 -7.03 -26.85
C THR A 407 18.40 -5.79 -26.75
N ASP A 408 18.93 -5.47 -25.58
CA ASP A 408 19.65 -4.25 -25.27
C ASP A 408 20.89 -4.47 -24.37
N GLY A 409 21.48 -5.66 -24.44
CA GLY A 409 22.90 -5.81 -24.14
C GLY A 409 23.69 -5.24 -25.31
N ASP A 410 24.49 -4.19 -25.07
CA ASP A 410 25.51 -3.78 -26.03
C ASP A 410 26.32 -5.02 -26.47
N PRO A 411 26.64 -5.14 -27.77
CA PRO A 411 27.43 -6.25 -28.26
C PRO A 411 28.90 -6.01 -27.92
N GLU A 412 29.31 -6.30 -26.69
CA GLU A 412 30.73 -6.53 -26.32
C GLU A 412 30.88 -7.34 -25.01
#